data_AF-A0A973NNX2-F1
#
_entry.id   AF-A0A973NNX2-F1
#
_cell.length_a   1.000
_cell.length_b   1.000
_cell.length_c   1.000
_cell.angle_alpha   90.00
_cell.angle_beta   90.00
_cell.angle_gamma   90.00
#
_symmetry.space_group_name_H-M   'P 1'
#
loop_
_entity.id
_entity.type
_entity.pdbx_description
1 polymer ?
#
loop_
_entity_poly.entity_id
_entity_poly.type
_entity_poly.pdbx_seq_one_letter_code
_entity_poly.pdbx_strand_id
1 'polypeptide(L)'
;MIAFLALAAAAPQSQLPPTPAAQQIFERDWVLMNWALKYYDADRDILLEPNEAQAAAEAFRRIADADGDGRVTTLEYRQARAFILARY
;
A
#
# COMPACT_ATOMS: atom_id res chain seq x y z
N MET A 1 -42.04 -25.28 31.92
CA MET A 1 -41.16 -24.10 31.80
C MET A 1 -40.36 -24.27 30.52
N ILE A 2 -40.76 -23.61 29.43
CA ILE A 2 -40.05 -23.71 28.13
C ILE A 2 -38.99 -22.61 28.12
N ALA A 3 -37.72 -23.00 28.12
CA ALA A 3 -36.60 -22.08 28.04
C ALA A 3 -36.47 -21.57 26.59
N PHE A 4 -36.48 -20.24 26.42
CA PHE A 4 -36.16 -19.56 25.17
C PHE A 4 -34.64 -19.62 24.94
N LEU A 5 -34.21 -20.26 23.85
CA LEU A 5 -32.86 -20.09 23.30
C LEU A 5 -32.91 -18.92 22.30
N ALA A 6 -32.38 -17.77 22.71
CA ALA A 6 -32.15 -16.65 21.82
C ALA A 6 -30.96 -16.96 20.91
N LEU A 7 -31.21 -17.10 19.61
CA LEU A 7 -30.18 -17.23 18.58
C LEU A 7 -29.62 -15.83 18.29
N ALA A 8 -28.43 -15.51 18.81
CA ALA A 8 -27.74 -14.28 18.46
C ALA A 8 -27.23 -14.39 17.01
N ALA A 9 -27.84 -13.66 16.08
CA ALA A 9 -27.33 -13.51 14.72
C ALA A 9 -26.08 -12.62 14.76
N ALA A 10 -24.90 -13.20 14.53
CA ALA A 10 -23.67 -12.45 14.32
C ALA A 10 -23.81 -11.64 13.01
N ALA A 11 -23.71 -10.32 13.09
CA ALA A 11 -23.69 -9.47 11.90
C ALA A 11 -22.47 -9.81 11.03
N PRO A 12 -22.60 -9.88 9.69
CA PRO A 12 -21.45 -10.05 8.81
C PRO A 12 -20.54 -8.83 8.99
N GLN A 13 -19.33 -9.07 9.50
CA GLN A 13 -18.30 -8.05 9.53
C GLN A 13 -18.06 -7.60 8.09
N SER A 14 -18.31 -6.33 7.81
CA SER A 14 -18.07 -5.74 6.49
C SER A 14 -16.58 -5.80 6.21
N GLN A 15 -16.13 -6.86 5.55
CA GLN A 15 -14.78 -6.97 5.05
C GLN A 15 -14.67 -5.97 3.91
N LEU A 16 -13.88 -4.91 4.12
CA LEU A 16 -13.46 -4.05 3.02
C LEU A 16 -12.86 -4.94 1.92
N PRO A 17 -13.13 -4.64 0.64
CA PRO A 17 -12.50 -5.38 -0.44
C PRO A 17 -10.98 -5.33 -0.24
N PRO A 18 -10.26 -6.45 -0.49
CA PRO A 18 -8.84 -6.49 -0.26
C PRO A 18 -8.16 -5.40 -1.08
N THR A 19 -7.46 -4.49 -0.40
CA THR A 19 -6.68 -3.45 -1.05
C THR A 19 -5.68 -4.11 -2.01
N PRO A 20 -5.60 -3.70 -3.29
CA PRO A 20 -4.55 -4.13 -4.21
C PRO A 20 -3.16 -4.13 -3.59
N ALA A 21 -2.36 -5.16 -3.87
CA ALA A 21 -1.06 -5.38 -3.24
C ALA A 21 -0.10 -4.17 -3.42
N ALA A 22 -0.20 -3.44 -4.53
CA ALA A 22 0.59 -2.23 -4.77
C ALA A 22 0.25 -1.10 -3.78
N GLN A 23 -1.04 -0.86 -3.51
CA GLN A 23 -1.51 0.18 -2.59
C GLN A 23 -1.07 -0.11 -1.14
N GLN A 24 -1.08 -1.37 -0.72
CA GLN A 24 -0.73 -1.77 0.65
C GLN A 24 0.69 -1.33 1.07
N ILE A 25 1.62 -1.21 0.11
CA ILE A 25 3.00 -0.79 0.39
C ILE A 25 3.02 0.69 0.83
N PHE A 26 2.20 1.52 0.17
CA PHE A 26 2.13 2.95 0.41
C PHE A 26 1.33 3.28 1.68
N GLU A 27 0.22 2.57 1.94
CA GLU A 27 -0.61 2.77 3.14
C GLU A 27 0.17 2.61 4.46
N ARG A 28 1.24 1.81 4.44
CA ARG A 28 2.04 1.49 5.63
C ARG A 28 3.23 2.42 5.84
N ASP A 29 3.58 3.26 4.86
CA ASP A 29 4.75 4.12 4.91
C ASP A 29 4.42 5.52 4.38
N TRP A 30 4.20 6.45 5.32
CA TRP A 30 3.87 7.84 5.02
C TRP A 30 4.83 8.52 4.02
N VAL A 31 6.12 8.19 4.06
CA VAL A 31 7.10 8.75 3.12
C VAL A 31 6.82 8.28 1.70
N LEU A 32 6.55 6.98 1.53
CA LEU A 32 6.25 6.43 0.22
C LEU A 32 4.89 6.89 -0.27
N MET A 33 3.88 7.00 0.61
CA MET A 33 2.57 7.56 0.25
C MET A 33 2.70 8.97 -0.31
N ASN A 34 3.37 9.86 0.43
CA ASN A 34 3.56 11.24 0.00
C ASN A 34 4.39 11.38 -1.28
N TRP A 35 5.40 10.52 -1.44
CA TRP A 35 6.16 10.44 -2.68
C TRP A 35 5.29 9.97 -3.84
N ALA A 36 4.50 8.92 -3.64
CA ALA A 36 3.60 8.38 -4.66
C ALA A 36 2.57 9.44 -5.09
N LEU A 37 1.87 10.06 -4.14
CA LEU A 37 0.91 11.13 -4.43
C LEU A 37 1.56 12.31 -5.17
N LYS A 38 2.78 12.72 -4.79
CA LYS A 38 3.45 13.85 -5.48
C LYS A 38 3.72 13.60 -6.96
N TYR A 39 3.96 12.35 -7.36
CA TYR A 39 4.47 12.02 -8.70
C TYR A 39 3.54 11.16 -9.55
N TYR A 40 2.59 10.46 -8.94
CA TYR A 40 1.76 9.44 -9.59
C TYR A 40 0.26 9.65 -9.42
N ASP A 41 -0.18 10.54 -8.53
CA ASP A 41 -1.57 11.04 -8.47
C ASP A 41 -1.83 11.88 -9.73
N ALA A 42 -2.45 11.25 -10.72
CA ALA A 42 -2.61 11.77 -12.07
C ALA A 42 -3.82 12.70 -12.16
N ASP A 43 -4.90 12.38 -11.44
CA ASP A 43 -6.13 13.16 -11.43
C ASP A 43 -6.19 14.20 -10.29
N ARG A 44 -5.22 14.15 -9.37
CA ARG A 44 -4.96 15.10 -8.27
C ARG A 44 -6.04 15.10 -7.21
N ASP A 45 -6.57 13.93 -6.90
CA ASP A 45 -7.62 13.75 -5.90
C ASP A 45 -7.08 13.40 -4.49
N ILE A 46 -5.76 13.27 -4.34
CA ILE A 46 -5.04 12.94 -3.08
C ILE A 46 -5.28 11.48 -2.63
N LEU A 47 -5.95 10.68 -3.46
CA LEU A 47 -6.01 9.24 -3.32
C LEU A 47 -4.97 8.62 -4.26
N LEU A 48 -4.59 7.38 -3.97
CA LEU A 48 -3.69 6.63 -4.83
C LEU A 48 -4.48 5.47 -5.41
N GLU A 49 -5.09 5.68 -6.57
CA GLU A 49 -5.92 4.68 -7.24
C GLU A 49 -5.08 3.44 -7.66
N PRO A 50 -5.69 2.27 -7.93
CA PRO A 50 -4.93 1.04 -8.15
C PRO A 50 -3.92 1.10 -9.30
N ASN A 51 -4.26 1.79 -10.39
CA ASN A 51 -3.40 2.09 -11.54
C ASN A 51 -2.22 3.01 -11.17
N GLU A 52 -2.47 4.04 -10.37
CA GLU A 52 -1.45 5.00 -9.91
C GLU A 52 -0.48 4.32 -8.94
N ALA A 53 -1.03 3.55 -8.00
CA ALA A 53 -0.26 2.72 -7.08
C ALA A 53 0.59 1.70 -7.82
N GLN A 54 0.08 1.08 -8.88
CA GLN A 54 0.85 0.15 -9.70
C GLN A 54 2.05 0.85 -10.37
N ALA A 55 1.82 2.02 -10.99
CA ALA A 55 2.88 2.80 -11.61
C ALA A 55 3.94 3.26 -10.57
N ALA A 56 3.49 3.72 -9.39
CA ALA A 56 4.36 4.08 -8.28
C ALA A 56 5.16 2.88 -7.76
N ALA A 57 4.54 1.70 -7.64
CA ALA A 57 5.19 0.48 -7.16
C ALA A 57 6.28 0.00 -8.14
N GLU A 58 6.03 0.08 -9.45
CA GLU A 58 7.02 -0.26 -10.47
C GLU A 58 8.21 0.70 -10.45
N ALA A 59 7.97 1.99 -10.22
CA ALA A 59 9.04 2.96 -10.06
C ALA A 59 9.82 2.75 -8.76
N PHE A 60 9.13 2.53 -7.65
CA PHE A 60 9.77 2.21 -6.38
C PHE A 60 10.64 0.96 -6.47
N ARG A 61 10.13 -0.10 -7.13
CA ARG A 61 10.90 -1.32 -7.38
C ARG A 61 12.19 -1.04 -8.15
N ARG A 62 12.16 -0.22 -9.19
CA ARG A 62 13.36 0.17 -9.95
C ARG A 62 14.39 0.94 -9.13
N ILE A 63 13.95 1.65 -8.09
CA ILE A 63 14.84 2.36 -7.15
C ILE A 63 15.39 1.39 -6.09
N ALA A 64 14.57 0.43 -5.65
CA ALA A 64 14.88 -0.47 -4.55
C ALA A 64 15.71 -1.69 -4.96
N ASP A 65 15.40 -2.32 -6.09
CA ASP A 65 16.11 -3.47 -6.66
C ASP A 65 17.49 -3.02 -7.18
N ALA A 66 18.40 -2.81 -6.24
CA ALA A 66 19.67 -2.14 -6.47
C ALA A 66 20.71 -3.10 -7.06
N ASP A 67 20.60 -4.38 -6.74
CA ASP A 67 21.45 -5.43 -7.29
C ASP A 67 20.87 -6.06 -8.58
N GLY A 68 19.60 -5.79 -8.91
CA GLY A 68 18.97 -6.21 -10.15
C GLY A 68 18.57 -7.69 -10.16
N ASP A 69 18.45 -8.31 -8.98
CA ASP A 69 18.08 -9.73 -8.86
C ASP A 69 16.55 -9.96 -9.03
N GLY A 70 15.78 -8.87 -9.17
CA GLY A 70 14.34 -8.93 -9.35
C GLY A 70 13.57 -9.12 -8.04
N ARG A 71 14.22 -8.99 -6.90
CA ARG A 71 13.61 -8.99 -5.57
C ARG A 71 13.87 -7.64 -4.90
N VAL A 72 13.15 -7.39 -3.82
CA VAL A 72 13.41 -6.24 -2.96
C VAL A 72 13.55 -6.76 -1.56
N THR A 73 14.77 -6.74 -1.06
CA THR A 73 15.08 -7.10 0.32
C THR A 73 14.68 -5.97 1.28
N THR A 74 14.61 -6.29 2.58
CA THR A 74 14.35 -5.28 3.61
C THR A 74 15.46 -4.22 3.70
N LEU A 75 16.69 -4.55 3.30
CA LEU A 75 17.80 -3.60 3.25
C LEU A 75 17.58 -2.61 2.10
N GLU A 76 17.34 -3.13 0.90
CA GLU A 76 17.03 -2.37 -0.32
C GLU A 76 15.82 -1.46 -0.17
N TYR A 77 14.73 -1.97 0.40
CA TYR A 77 13.56 -1.17 0.74
C TYR A 77 13.95 0.05 1.59
N ARG A 78 14.73 -0.16 2.66
CA ARG A 78 15.16 0.91 3.57
C ARG A 78 16.08 1.90 2.88
N GLN A 79 16.98 1.44 2.02
CA GLN A 79 17.88 2.29 1.24
C GLN A 79 17.11 3.13 0.22
N ALA A 80 16.17 2.54 -0.52
CA ALA A 80 15.30 3.26 -1.44
C ALA A 80 14.45 4.31 -0.74
N ARG A 81 13.85 3.95 0.40
CA ARG A 81 13.10 4.88 1.22
C ARG A 81 13.95 6.07 1.69
N ALA A 82 15.17 5.81 2.16
CA ALA A 82 16.10 6.86 2.56
C ALA A 82 16.53 7.73 1.36
N PHE A 83 16.75 7.11 0.21
CA PHE A 83 17.08 7.80 -1.03
C PHE A 83 15.96 8.76 -1.48
N ILE A 84 14.70 8.28 -1.42
CA ILE A 84 13.50 9.07 -1.72
C ILE A 84 13.38 10.22 -0.73
N LEU A 85 13.44 9.94 0.57
CA LEU A 85 13.31 10.96 1.62
C LEU A 85 14.36 12.06 1.50
N ALA A 86 15.59 11.73 1.11
CA ALA A 86 16.67 12.71 0.94
C ALA A 86 16.48 13.65 -0.28
N ARG A 87 15.54 13.32 -1.19
CA ARG A 87 15.28 14.05 -2.45
C ARG A 87 13.83 14.54 -2.57
N TYR A 88 13.00 14.22 -1.58
CA TYR A 88 11.56 14.50 -1.57
C TYR A 88 11.25 15.90 -1.06
#